data_AF-A0A0K6G005-F1
#
_entry.id   AF-A0A0K6G005-F1
#
_cell.length_a   1.000
_cell.length_b   1.000
_cell.length_c   1.000
_cell.angle_alpha   90.00
_cell.angle_beta   90.00
_cell.angle_gamma   90.00
#
_symmetry.space_group_name_H-M   'P 1'
#
loop_
_entity.id
_entity.type
_entity.pdbx_description
1 polymer ?
#
loop_
_entity_poly.entity_id
_entity_poly.type
_entity_poly.pdbx_seq_one_letter_code
_entity_poly.pdbx_strand_id
1 'polypeptide(L)'
;MSAYGTIATPSNRSKEQLRTLSYVIQNKPENSILVVHLTKETAPEDLVGLLHKEFGEELERGQTYPQEGPMDRAAFEAYFFAADAFVGVIIPSEETAAFQNENIERVRAGRSWDECIVGSYYVSG
;
A
#
# COMPACT_ATOMS: atom_id res chain seq x y z
N MET A 1 17.33 2.04 10.12
CA MET A 1 18.05 2.56 8.94
C MET A 1 17.71 1.67 7.76
N SER A 2 17.38 2.22 6.58
CA SER A 2 17.18 1.41 5.37
C SER A 2 18.49 0.70 5.01
N ALA A 3 18.42 -0.58 4.65
CA ALA A 3 19.58 -1.36 4.19
C ALA A 3 20.20 -0.77 2.90
N TYR A 4 19.44 0.07 2.19
CA TYR A 4 19.82 0.68 0.93
C TYR A 4 20.23 2.17 1.06
N GLY A 5 20.37 2.66 2.29
CA GLY A 5 20.58 4.08 2.55
C GLY A 5 19.32 4.93 2.31
N THR A 6 19.48 6.25 2.27
CA THR A 6 18.38 7.18 2.02
C THR A 6 17.93 7.09 0.57
N ILE A 7 16.68 6.66 0.35
CA ILE A 7 16.07 6.67 -0.99
C ILE A 7 15.71 8.12 -1.31
N ALA A 8 16.38 8.71 -2.30
CA ALA A 8 16.07 10.05 -2.76
C ALA A 8 14.77 10.03 -3.57
N THR A 9 13.81 10.88 -3.21
CA THR A 9 12.60 11.04 -4.02
C THR A 9 12.98 11.60 -5.41
N PRO A 10 12.56 10.96 -6.51
CA PRO A 10 12.87 11.43 -7.85
C PRO A 10 12.36 12.86 -8.09
N SER A 11 13.21 13.75 -8.62
CA SER A 11 12.86 15.15 -8.87
C SER A 11 11.78 15.33 -9.96
N ASN A 12 11.64 14.34 -10.85
CA ASN A 12 10.69 14.33 -11.97
C ASN A 12 9.41 13.54 -11.66
N ARG A 13 9.14 13.24 -10.38
CA ARG A 13 7.95 12.51 -9.98
C ARG A 13 6.70 13.29 -10.37
N SER A 14 5.80 12.66 -11.12
CA SER A 14 4.46 13.23 -11.33
C SER A 14 3.74 13.35 -10.00
N LYS A 15 3.12 14.51 -9.76
CA LYS A 15 2.25 14.72 -8.59
C LYS A 15 0.83 14.20 -8.83
N GLU A 16 0.54 13.75 -10.05
CA GLU A 16 -0.76 13.17 -10.38
C GLU A 16 -0.87 11.77 -9.81
N GLN A 17 -2.02 11.47 -9.22
CA GLN A 17 -2.32 10.14 -8.73
C GLN A 17 -2.46 9.18 -9.92
N LEU A 18 -1.82 8.02 -9.83
CA LEU A 18 -1.94 7.00 -10.86
C LEU A 18 -3.34 6.38 -10.84
N ARG A 19 -3.81 5.98 -12.02
CA ARG A 19 -5.11 5.33 -12.19
C ARG A 19 -5.18 4.04 -11.36
N THR A 20 -6.32 3.84 -10.70
CA THR A 20 -6.62 2.57 -10.02
C THR A 20 -6.86 1.44 -11.03
N LEU A 21 -6.15 0.33 -10.84
CA LEU A 21 -6.31 -0.88 -11.66
C LEU A 21 -7.19 -1.89 -10.93
N SER A 22 -7.96 -2.68 -11.67
CA SER A 22 -8.89 -3.67 -11.12
C SER A 22 -8.62 -5.05 -11.70
N TYR A 23 -8.61 -6.07 -10.84
CA TYR A 23 -8.39 -7.46 -11.24
C TYR A 23 -9.41 -8.38 -10.57
N VAL A 24 -10.17 -9.15 -11.34
CA VAL A 24 -11.09 -10.17 -10.82
C VAL A 24 -10.27 -11.36 -10.29
N ILE A 25 -10.62 -11.87 -9.11
CA ILE A 25 -9.95 -13.03 -8.53
C ILE A 25 -10.46 -14.30 -9.22
N GLN A 26 -9.59 -14.99 -9.96
CA GLN A 26 -9.98 -16.15 -10.79
C GLN A 26 -10.73 -17.25 -10.03
N ASN A 27 -10.28 -17.56 -8.81
CA ASN A 27 -10.87 -18.62 -7.98
C ASN A 27 -12.01 -18.12 -7.06
N LYS A 28 -12.33 -16.82 -7.09
CA LYS A 28 -13.38 -16.15 -6.31
C LYS A 28 -13.94 -14.98 -7.13
N PRO A 29 -14.61 -15.24 -8.26
CA PRO A 29 -15.00 -14.22 -9.24
C PRO A 29 -15.98 -13.17 -8.68
N GLU A 30 -16.62 -13.45 -7.55
CA GLU A 30 -17.43 -12.50 -6.78
C GLU A 30 -16.59 -11.38 -6.13
N ASN A 31 -15.26 -11.49 -6.14
CA ASN A 31 -14.33 -10.49 -5.61
C ASN A 31 -13.36 -9.96 -6.69
N SER A 32 -13.08 -8.66 -6.59
CA SER A 32 -12.02 -7.97 -7.32
C SER A 32 -10.99 -7.38 -6.37
N ILE A 33 -9.76 -7.22 -6.85
CA ILE A 33 -8.71 -6.44 -6.18
C ILE A 33 -8.57 -5.11 -6.93
N LEU A 34 -8.76 -4.00 -6.22
CA LEU A 34 -8.36 -2.68 -6.68
C LEU A 34 -6.93 -2.40 -6.21
N VAL A 35 -6.04 -2.06 -7.14
CA VAL A 35 -4.68 -1.60 -6.84
C VAL A 35 -4.71 -0.08 -6.83
N VAL A 36 -4.66 0.49 -5.62
CA VAL A 36 -4.76 1.93 -5.39
C VAL A 36 -3.37 2.51 -5.16
N HIS A 37 -3.02 3.54 -5.91
CA HIS A 37 -1.79 4.30 -5.72
C HIS A 37 -1.93 5.30 -4.58
N LEU A 38 -0.94 5.31 -3.69
CA LEU A 38 -0.86 6.18 -2.52
C LEU A 38 0.49 6.89 -2.45
N THR A 39 0.45 8.10 -1.90
CA THR A 39 1.62 8.83 -1.40
C THR A 39 1.47 9.00 0.11
N LYS A 40 2.51 9.47 0.80
CA LYS A 40 2.41 9.72 2.25
C LYS A 40 1.30 10.74 2.56
N GLU A 41 1.04 11.69 1.66
CA GLU A 41 0.02 12.73 1.81
C GLU A 41 -1.41 12.21 1.61
N THR A 42 -1.58 11.14 0.81
CA THR A 42 -2.92 10.61 0.46
C THR A 42 -3.28 9.34 1.23
N ALA A 43 -2.32 8.71 1.90
CA ALA A 43 -2.54 7.51 2.69
C ALA A 43 -3.17 7.85 4.07
N PRO A 44 -4.29 7.19 4.45
CA PRO A 44 -4.85 7.31 5.80
C PRO A 44 -3.86 6.88 6.89
N GLU A 45 -3.80 7.63 8.00
CA GLU A 45 -2.81 7.36 9.07
C GLU A 45 -2.98 5.98 9.72
N ASP A 46 -4.23 5.51 9.85
CA ASP A 46 -4.55 4.19 10.38
C ASP A 46 -4.13 3.06 9.42
N LEU A 47 -4.29 3.25 8.10
CA LEU A 47 -3.76 2.34 7.08
C LEU A 47 -2.25 2.28 7.13
N VAL A 48 -1.58 3.44 7.13
CA VAL A 48 -0.12 3.47 7.27
C VAL A 48 0.25 2.75 8.58
N GLY A 49 -0.55 2.91 9.65
CA GLY A 49 -0.50 2.17 10.93
C GLY A 49 -0.36 0.66 10.74
N LEU A 50 -1.32 0.08 10.03
CA LEU A 50 -1.35 -1.33 9.67
C LEU A 50 -0.10 -1.74 8.87
N LEU A 51 0.23 -1.00 7.80
CA LEU A 51 1.36 -1.34 6.93
C LEU A 51 2.70 -1.35 7.68
N HIS A 52 2.90 -0.42 8.61
CA HIS A 52 4.10 -0.37 9.46
C HIS A 52 4.19 -1.60 10.38
N LYS A 53 3.06 -2.00 10.97
CA LYS A 53 2.98 -3.20 11.81
C LYS A 53 3.32 -4.45 10.98
N GLU A 54 2.65 -4.64 9.84
CA GLU A 54 2.91 -5.78 8.93
C GLU A 54 4.37 -5.82 8.47
N PHE A 55 4.93 -4.67 8.11
CA PHE A 55 6.33 -4.56 7.72
C PHE A 55 7.27 -4.94 8.88
N GLY A 56 6.98 -4.49 10.10
CA GLY A 56 7.73 -4.89 11.30
C GLY A 56 7.72 -6.40 11.52
N GLU A 57 6.56 -7.04 11.38
CA GLU A 57 6.43 -8.50 11.48
C GLU A 57 7.24 -9.24 10.40
N GLU A 58 7.30 -8.71 9.18
CA GLU A 58 8.14 -9.25 8.10
C GLU A 58 9.64 -9.11 8.39
N LEU A 59 10.08 -7.99 8.97
CA LEU A 59 11.46 -7.80 9.42
C LEU A 59 11.83 -8.77 10.56
N GLU A 60 10.93 -8.97 11.52
CA GLU A 60 11.13 -9.91 12.63
C GLU A 60 11.25 -11.36 12.15
N ARG A 61 10.52 -11.74 11.10
CA ARG A 61 10.66 -13.06 10.46
C ARG A 61 12.05 -13.24 9.82
N GLY A 62 12.67 -12.16 9.33
CA GLY A 62 14.05 -12.15 8.85
C GLY A 62 14.29 -13.00 7.59
N GLN A 63 13.28 -13.16 6.74
CA GLN A 63 13.33 -14.07 5.57
C GLN A 63 13.24 -13.35 4.22
N THR A 64 12.71 -12.12 4.20
CA THR A 64 12.33 -11.42 2.97
C THR A 64 13.11 -10.12 2.77
N TYR A 65 13.30 -9.34 3.84
CA TYR A 65 13.99 -8.05 3.79
C TYR A 65 15.41 -8.12 4.38
N PRO A 66 16.39 -7.41 3.80
CA PRO A 66 17.76 -7.37 4.31
C PRO A 66 17.94 -6.47 5.54
N GLN A 67 16.94 -5.67 5.92
CA GLN A 67 17.00 -4.82 7.09
C GLN A 67 17.02 -5.67 8.36
N GLU A 68 18.01 -5.40 9.23
CA GLU A 68 18.09 -6.02 10.55
C GLU A 68 17.42 -5.15 11.61
N GLY A 69 16.61 -5.78 12.46
CA GLY A 69 16.00 -5.16 13.62
C GLY A 69 14.75 -4.32 13.32
N PRO A 70 14.11 -3.78 14.37
CA PRO A 70 12.86 -3.06 14.24
C PRO A 70 13.06 -1.72 13.53
N MET A 71 12.14 -1.38 12.63
CA MET A 71 12.05 -0.07 12.01
C MET A 71 10.97 0.74 12.71
N ASP A 72 11.31 1.95 13.16
CA ASP A 72 10.30 2.86 13.72
C ASP A 72 9.38 3.44 12.63
N ARG A 73 8.31 4.10 13.06
CA ARG A 73 7.29 4.64 12.17
C ARG A 73 7.85 5.66 11.18
N ALA A 74 8.66 6.60 11.65
CA ALA A 74 9.19 7.66 10.80
C ALA A 74 10.14 7.10 9.74
N ALA A 75 10.98 6.13 10.11
CA ALA A 75 11.85 5.42 9.19
C ALA A 75 11.07 4.59 8.18
N PHE A 76 9.97 3.93 8.60
CA PHE A 76 9.08 3.20 7.71
C PHE A 76 8.45 4.13 6.67
N GLU A 77 7.89 5.27 7.10
CA GLU A 77 7.27 6.22 6.19
C GLU A 77 8.28 6.78 5.18
N ALA A 78 9.47 7.16 5.66
CA ALA A 78 10.55 7.65 4.81
C ALA A 78 11.09 6.59 3.83
N TYR A 79 10.91 5.31 4.13
CA TYR A 79 11.33 4.19 3.28
C TYR A 79 10.23 3.77 2.30
N PHE A 80 9.07 3.37 2.81
CA PHE A 80 7.99 2.77 2.05
C PHE A 80 7.26 3.79 1.15
N PHE A 81 7.21 5.06 1.58
CA PHE A 81 6.60 6.15 0.82
C PHE A 81 7.64 7.10 0.20
N ALA A 82 8.92 6.70 0.12
CA ALA A 82 9.98 7.50 -0.51
C ALA A 82 9.65 7.86 -1.97
N ALA A 83 8.93 6.97 -2.64
CA ALA A 83 8.37 7.12 -3.97
C ALA A 83 6.93 6.57 -3.96
N ASP A 84 6.56 5.69 -4.89
CA ASP A 84 5.17 5.28 -5.07
C ASP A 84 4.82 4.05 -4.24
N ALA A 85 3.76 4.14 -3.45
CA ALA A 85 3.19 3.01 -2.73
C ALA A 85 1.87 2.59 -3.40
N PHE A 86 1.59 1.30 -3.35
CA PHE A 86 0.39 0.73 -3.91
C PHE A 86 -0.19 -0.27 -2.93
N VAL A 87 -1.51 -0.23 -2.78
CA VAL A 87 -2.24 -1.08 -1.85
C VAL A 87 -3.33 -1.81 -2.61
N GLY A 88 -3.38 -3.12 -2.45
CA GLY A 88 -4.44 -3.97 -2.96
C GLY A 88 -5.61 -3.99 -1.98
N VAL A 89 -6.79 -3.59 -2.45
CA VAL A 89 -8.03 -3.63 -1.67
C VAL A 89 -9.01 -4.61 -2.30
N ILE A 90 -9.45 -5.62 -1.56
CA ILE A 90 -10.49 -6.55 -2.02
C ILE A 90 -11.87 -5.89 -1.89
N ILE A 91 -12.68 -6.01 -2.94
CA ILE A 91 -14.04 -5.48 -3.02
C ILE A 91 -14.95 -6.52 -3.70
N PRO A 92 -16.28 -6.45 -3.49
CA PRO A 92 -17.22 -7.17 -4.34
C PRO A 92 -17.05 -6.75 -5.81
N SER A 93 -17.02 -7.73 -6.72
CA SER A 93 -16.76 -7.49 -8.14
C SER A 93 -17.78 -6.54 -8.79
N GLU A 94 -19.03 -6.58 -8.35
CA GLU A 94 -20.12 -5.70 -8.83
C GLU A 94 -19.90 -4.21 -8.50
N GLU A 95 -19.13 -3.91 -7.46
CA GLU A 95 -18.82 -2.54 -7.03
C GLU A 95 -17.57 -1.97 -7.72
N THR A 96 -16.87 -2.78 -8.53
CA THR A 96 -15.61 -2.39 -9.20
C THR A 96 -15.74 -1.08 -9.96
N ALA A 97 -16.80 -0.93 -10.76
CA ALA A 97 -17.00 0.27 -11.57
C ALA A 97 -17.30 1.52 -10.71
N ALA A 98 -17.97 1.35 -9.57
CA ALA A 98 -18.31 2.45 -8.66
C ALA A 98 -17.09 2.97 -7.89
N PHE A 99 -16.14 2.08 -7.59
CA PHE A 99 -14.92 2.42 -6.85
C PHE A 99 -13.70 2.66 -7.73
N GLN A 100 -13.81 2.44 -9.05
CA GLN A 100 -12.72 2.66 -9.96
C GLN A 100 -12.36 4.16 -10.01
N ASN A 101 -11.19 4.51 -9.47
CA ASN A 101 -10.65 5.87 -9.30
C ASN A 101 -11.21 6.67 -8.11
N GLU A 102 -11.91 6.03 -7.19
CA GLU A 102 -12.24 6.65 -5.90
C GLU A 102 -11.03 6.61 -4.95
N ASN A 103 -11.05 7.47 -3.92
CA ASN A 103 -10.03 7.42 -2.88
C ASN A 103 -10.17 6.16 -2.01
N ILE A 104 -9.08 5.74 -1.37
CA ILE A 104 -9.04 4.46 -0.66
C ILE A 104 -10.04 4.36 0.50
N GLU A 105 -10.41 5.48 1.14
CA GLU A 105 -11.43 5.50 2.19
C GLU A 105 -12.83 5.18 1.64
N ARG A 106 -13.15 5.69 0.44
CA ARG A 106 -14.39 5.33 -0.27
C ARG A 106 -14.39 3.86 -0.67
N VAL A 107 -13.27 3.35 -1.17
CA VAL A 107 -13.10 1.92 -1.53
C VAL A 107 -13.25 1.01 -0.29
N ARG A 108 -12.71 1.44 0.86
CA ARG A 108 -12.84 0.73 2.13
C ARG A 108 -14.31 0.60 2.56
N ALA A 109 -15.14 1.61 2.26
CA ALA A 109 -16.57 1.63 2.54
C ALA A 109 -16.89 1.33 4.02
N GLY A 110 -16.04 1.79 4.94
CA GLY A 110 -16.22 1.59 6.38
C GLY A 110 -15.78 0.23 6.95
N ARG A 111 -15.33 -0.71 6.10
CA ARG A 111 -14.71 -1.98 6.54
C ARG A 111 -13.40 -1.72 7.28
N SER A 112 -12.92 -2.69 8.07
CA SER A 112 -11.59 -2.58 8.68
C SER A 112 -10.49 -2.79 7.64
N TRP A 113 -9.29 -2.24 7.88
CA TRP A 113 -8.16 -2.44 6.98
C TRP A 113 -7.73 -3.91 6.91
N ASP A 114 -7.67 -4.61 8.05
CA ASP A 114 -7.32 -6.03 8.12
C ASP A 114 -8.25 -6.94 7.29
N GLU A 115 -9.52 -6.54 7.08
CA GLU A 115 -10.48 -7.30 6.28
C GLU A 115 -10.38 -7.03 4.78
N CYS A 116 -9.93 -5.83 4.39
CA CYS A 116 -9.99 -5.39 2.99
C CYS A 116 -8.63 -5.25 2.32
N ILE A 117 -7.53 -5.13 3.05
CA ILE A 117 -6.18 -5.11 2.47
C ILE A 117 -5.74 -6.53 2.17
N VAL A 118 -5.26 -6.76 0.94
CA VAL A 118 -4.71 -8.06 0.51
C VAL A 118 -3.20 -8.04 0.28
N GLY A 119 -2.61 -6.85 0.36
CA GLY A 119 -1.18 -6.66 0.24
C GLY A 119 -0.83 -5.23 -0.15
N SER A 120 0.45 -4.91 -0.06
CA SER A 120 1.01 -3.63 -0.46
C SER A 120 2.37 -3.82 -1.13
N TYR A 121 2.76 -2.88 -1.98
CA TYR A 121 4.09 -2.82 -2.56
C TYR A 121 4.51 -1.37 -2.75
N TYR A 122 5.81 -1.11 -2.67
CA TYR A 122 6.39 0.18 -3.01
C TYR A 122 7.30 0.04 -4.24
N VAL A 123 7.48 1.13 -4.96
CA VAL A 123 8.41 1.23 -6.08
C VAL A 123 9.39 2.34 -5.76
N SER A 124 10.67 1.98 -5.63
CA SER A 124 11.80 2.91 -5.49
C SER A 124 12.70 2.80 -6.72
N GLY A 125 13.20 3.93 -7.22
CA GLY A 125 14.14 4.02 -8.34
C GLY A 125 15.56 4.34 -7.91
#